data_AF-A0A7K4M435-F1
#
_entry.id   AF-A0A7K4M435-F1
#
_cell.length_a   1.000
_cell.length_b   1.000
_cell.length_c   1.000
_cell.angle_alpha   90.00
_cell.angle_beta   90.00
_cell.angle_gamma   90.00
#
_symmetry.space_group_name_H-M   'P 1'
#
loop_
_entity.id
_entity.type
_entity.pdbx_description
1 polymer ?
#
loop_
_entity_poly.entity_id
_entity_poly.type
_entity_poly.pdbx_seq_one_letter_code
_entity_poly.pdbx_strand_id
1 'polypeptide(L)' 'RRHGGPKAPAPAPAAPRKPCQCSECGKSFPGSAGLLKHQKVHAEEKPFTCGECGKGFNWNSHLERHRR' A
#
# COMPACT_ATOMS: atom_id res chain seq x y z
N ARG A 1 33.35 24.51 -20.08
CA ARG A 1 32.23 24.43 -19.10
C ARG A 1 31.70 23.00 -19.08
N ARG A 2 32.24 22.13 -18.22
CA ARG A 2 31.75 20.74 -18.11
C ARG A 2 30.34 20.79 -17.51
N HIS A 3 29.36 20.34 -18.28
CA HIS A 3 27.99 20.22 -17.79
C HIS A 3 27.99 19.09 -16.76
N GLY A 4 27.83 19.45 -15.49
CA GLY A 4 27.57 18.48 -14.43
C GLY A 4 26.21 17.86 -14.69
N GLY A 5 26.20 16.71 -15.35
CA GLY A 5 24.98 15.91 -15.51
C GLY A 5 24.45 15.51 -14.13
N PRO A 6 23.12 15.49 -13.93
CA PRO A 6 22.54 15.05 -12.67
C PRO A 6 22.97 13.61 -12.41
N LYS A 7 23.80 13.41 -11.39
CA LYS A 7 24.19 12.10 -10.90
C LYS A 7 22.92 11.42 -10.38
N ALA A 8 22.33 10.53 -11.18
CA ALA A 8 21.21 9.71 -10.76
C ALA A 8 21.59 9.00 -9.45
N PRO A 9 20.77 9.09 -8.38
CA PRO A 9 21.05 8.37 -7.15
C PRO A 9 21.01 6.87 -7.45
N ALA A 10 22.07 6.17 -7.07
CA ALA A 10 22.13 4.71 -7.20
C ALA A 10 20.91 4.08 -6.50
N PRO A 11 20.32 2.99 -7.04
CA PRO A 11 19.27 2.27 -6.34
C PRO A 11 19.82 1.77 -5.00
N ALA A 12 19.17 2.17 -3.89
CA ALA A 12 19.57 1.76 -2.56
C ALA A 12 19.60 0.21 -2.46
N PRO A 13 20.58 -0.38 -1.74
CA PRO A 13 20.66 -1.83 -1.58
C PRO A 13 19.38 -2.34 -0.91
N ALA A 14 18.79 -3.39 -1.49
CA ALA A 14 17.62 -4.06 -0.95
C ALA A 14 17.92 -4.58 0.46
N ALA A 15 17.52 -3.80 1.47
CA ALA A 15 17.67 -4.18 2.86
C ALA A 15 16.90 -5.48 3.15
N PRO A 16 17.42 -6.37 4.02
CA PRO A 16 16.69 -7.54 4.47
C PRO A 16 15.31 -7.11 4.98
N ARG A 17 14.27 -7.86 4.59
CA ARG A 17 12.87 -7.60 4.98
C ARG A 17 12.75 -7.71 6.50
N LYS A 18 12.94 -6.59 7.20
CA LYS A 18 12.58 -6.48 8.61
C LYS A 18 11.09 -6.81 8.74
N PRO A 19 10.67 -7.63 9.73
CA PRO A 19 9.27 -7.92 9.97
C PRO A 19 8.50 -6.60 10.03
N CYS A 20 7.64 -6.40 9.05
CA CYS A 20 6.93 -5.15 8.90
C CYS A 20 5.68 -5.28 9.77
N GLN A 21 5.76 -4.76 10.98
CA GLN A 21 4.65 -4.74 11.92
C GLN A 21 3.77 -3.51 11.66
N CYS A 22 2.46 -3.70 11.75
CA CYS A 22 1.50 -2.62 11.68
C CYS A 22 1.49 -1.84 12.99
N SER A 23 1.75 -0.53 12.92
CA SER A 23 1.73 0.34 14.10
C SER A 23 0.34 0.50 14.71
N GLU A 24 -0.72 0.38 13.90
CA GLU A 24 -2.11 0.56 14.34
C GLU A 24 -2.64 -0.63 15.16
N CYS A 25 -2.28 -1.87 14.77
CA CYS A 25 -2.85 -3.07 15.38
C CYS A 25 -1.82 -4.14 15.74
N GLY A 26 -0.53 -3.83 15.64
CA GLY A 26 0.57 -4.72 16.04
C GLY A 26 0.74 -5.97 15.16
N LYS A 27 0.06 -6.10 14.02
CA LYS A 27 0.15 -7.30 13.17
C LYS A 27 1.45 -7.35 12.38
N SER A 28 2.15 -8.47 12.44
CA SER A 28 3.43 -8.69 11.75
C SER A 28 3.21 -9.32 10.37
N PHE A 29 3.79 -8.72 9.33
CA PHE A 29 3.75 -9.23 7.96
C PHE A 29 5.15 -9.64 7.50
N PRO A 30 5.26 -10.70 6.67
CA PRO A 30 6.56 -11.19 6.17
C PRO A 30 7.28 -10.18 5.27
N GLY A 31 6.63 -9.09 4.87
CA GLY A 31 7.34 -7.89 4.44
C GLY A 31 6.45 -6.71 4.06
N SER A 32 7.09 -5.67 3.53
CA SER A 32 6.53 -4.34 3.31
C SER A 32 5.29 -4.34 2.41
N ALA A 33 5.25 -5.14 1.34
CA ALA A 33 4.09 -5.23 0.46
C ALA A 33 2.81 -5.73 1.18
N GLY A 34 2.97 -6.71 2.08
CA GLY A 34 1.88 -7.23 2.90
C GLY A 34 1.42 -6.22 3.94
N LEU A 35 2.36 -5.56 4.61
CA LEU A 35 2.06 -4.48 5.55
C LEU A 35 1.36 -3.31 4.86
N LEU A 36 1.84 -2.86 3.69
CA LEU A 36 1.25 -1.75 2.95
C LEU A 36 -0.18 -2.05 2.51
N LYS A 37 -0.44 -3.28 2.03
CA LYS A 37 -1.80 -3.76 1.72
C LYS A 37 -2.68 -3.78 2.97
N HIS A 38 -2.13 -4.16 4.11
CA HIS A 38 -2.84 -4.18 5.37
C HIS A 38 -3.13 -2.78 5.93
N GLN A 39 -2.22 -1.81 5.75
CA GLN A 39 -2.47 -0.43 6.20
C GLN A 39 -3.70 0.19 5.54
N LYS A 40 -4.00 -0.18 4.28
CA LYS A 40 -5.24 0.25 3.62
C LYS A 40 -6.50 -0.22 4.35
N VAL A 41 -6.42 -1.23 5.20
CA VAL A 41 -7.57 -1.71 5.97
C VAL A 41 -7.92 -0.77 7.12
N HIS A 42 -6.92 -0.07 7.66
CA HIS A 42 -7.09 0.96 8.70
C HIS A 42 -7.40 2.33 8.11
N ALA A 43 -7.00 2.57 6.86
CA ALA A 43 -7.43 3.76 6.13
C ALA A 43 -8.96 3.72 5.95
N GLU A 44 -9.65 4.63 6.64
CA GLU A 44 -11.10 4.83 6.49
C GLU A 44 -11.44 5.41 5.10
N GLU A 45 -10.44 5.99 4.43
CA GLU A 45 -10.49 6.38 3.02
C GLU A 45 -10.53 5.14 2.13
N LYS A 46 -11.75 4.69 1.83
CA LYS A 46 -12.04 3.65 0.86
C LYS A 46 -12.32 4.28 -0.50
N PRO A 47 -11.32 4.34 -1.41
CA PRO A 47 -11.50 4.98 -2.71
C PRO A 47 -12.53 4.26 -3.60
N PHE A 48 -12.83 2.99 -3.32
CA PHE A 48 -13.80 2.21 -4.07
C PHE A 48 -15.09 2.10 -3.28
N THR A 49 -16.04 3.00 -3.53
CA THR A 49 -17.34 2.99 -2.85
C THR A 49 -18.44 2.47 -3.79
N CYS A 50 -19.31 1.62 -3.27
CA CYS A 50 -20.50 1.18 -4.01
C CYS A 50 -21.53 2.31 -4.04
N GLY A 51 -21.95 2.73 -5.23
CA GLY A 51 -22.98 3.76 -5.41
C GLY A 51 -24.38 3.33 -4.97
N GLU A 52 -24.67 2.02 -4.95
CA GLU A 52 -26.01 1.51 -4.61
C GLU A 52 -26.24 1.39 -3.10
N CYS A 53 -25.21 1.04 -2.33
CA CYS A 53 -25.33 0.84 -0.88
C CYS A 53 -24.42 1.73 -0.03
N GLY A 54 -23.58 2.57 -0.65
CA GLY A 54 -22.63 3.46 0.05
C GLY A 54 -21.46 2.73 0.72
N LYS A 55 -21.28 1.43 0.48
CA LYS A 55 -20.27 0.63 1.17
C LYS A 55 -18.89 0.84 0.54
N GLY A 56 -17.92 1.27 1.35
CA GLY A 56 -16.53 1.49 0.94
C GLY A 56 -15.67 0.23 1.00
N PHE A 57 -14.86 0.03 -0.04
CA PHE A 57 -13.89 -1.05 -0.21
C PHE A 57 -12.48 -0.51 -0.48
N ASN A 58 -11.49 -1.26 0.01
CA ASN A 58 -10.07 -0.92 -0.15
C ASN A 58 -9.47 -1.41 -1.49
N TRP A 59 -10.20 -2.26 -2.20
CA TRP A 59 -9.76 -2.92 -3.43
C TRP A 59 -10.89 -2.95 -4.43
N ASN A 60 -10.60 -2.56 -5.68
CA ASN A 60 -11.56 -2.60 -6.79
C ASN A 60 -12.14 -4.02 -6.98
N SER A 61 -11.31 -5.08 -6.93
CA SER A 61 -11.79 -6.46 -7.07
C SER A 61 -12.81 -6.88 -6.01
N HIS A 62 -12.75 -6.29 -4.81
CA HIS A 62 -13.76 -6.53 -3.78
C HIS A 62 -15.06 -5.78 -4.08
N LEU A 63 -14.98 -4.55 -4.59
CA LEU A 63 -16.14 -3.79 -5.05
C LEU A 63 -16.83 -4.50 -6.23
N GLU A 64 -16.07 -4.92 -7.23
CA GLU A 64 -16.62 -5.60 -8.42
C GLU A 64 -17.29 -6.93 -8.06
N ARG A 65 -16.68 -7.72 -7.16
CA ARG A 65 -17.33 -8.92 -6.62
C ARG A 65 -18.58 -8.60 -5.82
N HIS A 66 -18.63 -7.46 -5.15
CA HIS A 66 -19.81 -7.05 -4.38
C HIS A 66 -20.96 -6.57 -5.28
N ARG A 67 -20.65 -6.00 -6.44
CA ARG A 67 -21.62 -5.49 -7.43
C ARG A 67 -22.18 -6.58 -8.36
N ARG A 68 -21.51 -7.72 -8.44
CA ARG A 68 -21.95 -8.89 -9.21
C ARG A 68 -22.92 -9.72 -8.38
#